data_AF-A0A0B2VEY5-F1
#
_entry.id   AF-A0A0B2VEY5-F1
#
_cell.length_a   1.000
_cell.length_b   1.000
_cell.length_c   1.000
_cell.angle_alpha   90.00
_cell.angle_beta   90.00
_cell.angle_gamma   90.00
#
_symmetry.space_group_name_H-M   'P 1'
#
loop_
_entity.id
_entity.type
_entity.pdbx_description
1 polymer ?
#
loop_
_entity_poly.entity_id
_entity_poly.type
_entity_poly.pdbx_seq_one_letter_code
_entity_poly.pdbx_strand_id
1 'polypeptide(L)'
;MTANTSYLPAMTKFSRPSIALKQRGTMGIKDLSKVIGDHSPASVKLNDIKNYFGRVVAIDASMSLYQFLIAVRQGGNQLQDESGETTSHLMGMFYRTVRMITNGIKPVYVFDGKPPEMKSDELEKRTERRAEAEKQLAEAKEKGDMVSVEKFERRLVKVCF
;
A
#
# COMPACT_ATOMS: atom_id res chain seq x y z
N MET A 1 52.73 21.39 6.05
CA MET A 1 51.42 21.72 6.67
C MET A 1 50.34 21.40 5.63
N THR A 2 49.95 20.14 5.38
CA THR A 2 49.01 19.28 6.15
C THR A 2 47.73 20.07 6.51
N ALA A 3 46.56 19.80 5.93
CA ALA A 3 45.83 18.55 6.14
C ALA A 3 45.03 18.05 4.91
N ASN A 4 45.29 16.80 4.56
CA ASN A 4 44.33 15.85 3.99
C ASN A 4 43.58 15.19 5.15
N THR A 5 42.24 15.13 5.11
CA THR A 5 41.36 14.23 5.89
C THR A 5 39.99 14.21 5.19
N SER A 6 39.64 13.26 4.31
CA SER A 6 39.12 11.89 4.58
C SER A 6 37.86 11.84 5.46
N TYR A 7 36.65 11.84 4.86
CA TYR A 7 35.38 11.24 5.34
C TYR A 7 34.39 11.34 4.16
N LEU A 8 33.70 10.35 3.60
CA LEU A 8 33.43 8.94 3.87
C LEU A 8 33.03 8.26 2.55
N PRO A 9 33.47 7.02 2.28
CA PRO A 9 32.98 6.18 1.19
C PRO A 9 31.76 5.34 1.62
N ALA A 10 31.10 4.70 0.65
CA ALA A 10 30.19 3.56 0.81
C ALA A 10 28.75 3.80 1.31
N MET A 11 27.82 4.03 0.37
CA MET A 11 26.45 3.48 0.46
C MET A 11 26.32 2.27 -0.46
N THR A 12 27.24 1.30 -0.31
CA THR A 12 27.02 -0.08 -0.74
C THR A 12 26.27 -0.82 0.35
N LYS A 13 25.21 -1.54 -0.03
CA LYS A 13 24.42 -2.49 0.77
C LYS A 13 23.34 -1.87 1.65
N PHE A 14 22.26 -1.38 1.01
CA PHE A 14 20.93 -1.50 1.63
C PHE A 14 20.50 -2.97 1.52
N SER A 15 21.06 -3.79 2.41
CA SER A 15 20.62 -5.17 2.64
C SER A 15 19.15 -5.13 2.98
N ARG A 16 18.30 -5.63 2.07
CA ARG A 16 16.86 -5.81 2.32
C ARG A 16 16.74 -6.66 3.58
N PRO A 17 16.17 -6.17 4.69
CA PRO A 17 15.85 -7.07 5.78
C PRO A 17 14.75 -8.01 5.27
N SER A 18 15.09 -9.29 5.18
CA SER A 18 14.21 -10.41 4.88
C SER A 18 13.18 -10.55 6.01
N ILE A 19 12.24 -9.62 6.09
CA ILE A 19 11.08 -9.74 6.96
C ILE A 19 10.23 -10.88 6.40
N ALA A 20 10.29 -12.02 7.07
CA ALA A 20 9.44 -13.17 6.82
C ALA A 20 7.97 -12.72 6.77
N LEU A 21 7.46 -12.62 5.55
CA LEU A 21 6.08 -12.29 5.23
C LEU A 21 5.21 -13.52 5.56
N LYS A 22 4.93 -13.72 6.85
CA LYS A 22 3.92 -14.69 7.30
C LYS A 22 2.56 -14.26 6.72
N GLN A 23 2.12 -15.04 5.73
CA GLN A 23 0.86 -15.03 4.99
C GLN A 23 -0.02 -13.77 5.19
N ARG A 24 0.22 -12.73 4.38
CA ARG A 24 -0.78 -11.67 4.17
C ARG A 24 -1.86 -12.22 3.25
N GLY A 25 -3.13 -12.09 3.65
CA GLY A 25 -4.25 -12.27 2.73
C GLY A 25 -4.06 -11.33 1.55
N THR A 26 -3.81 -11.91 0.38
CA THR A 26 -3.24 -11.20 -0.77
C THR A 26 -4.37 -10.88 -1.73
N MET A 27 -4.59 -9.60 -1.97
CA MET A 27 -5.23 -9.17 -3.21
C MET A 27 -4.22 -9.43 -4.34
N GLY A 28 -4.55 -10.35 -5.25
CA GLY A 28 -3.71 -10.71 -6.40
C GLY A 28 -3.05 -12.08 -6.29
N ILE A 29 -2.12 -12.35 -7.21
CA ILE A 29 -1.42 -13.65 -7.32
C ILE A 29 -0.24 -13.66 -6.34
N LYS A 30 -0.18 -14.68 -5.48
CA LYS A 30 0.88 -14.83 -4.48
C LYS A 30 2.24 -15.02 -5.14
N ASP A 31 3.21 -14.24 -4.68
CA ASP A 31 4.63 -14.33 -5.04
C ASP A 31 4.98 -14.27 -6.54
N LEU A 32 4.04 -13.83 -7.40
CA LEU A 32 4.26 -13.72 -8.84
C LEU A 32 5.48 -12.87 -9.20
N SER A 33 5.69 -11.76 -8.50
CA SER A 33 6.85 -10.88 -8.74
C SER A 33 8.19 -11.56 -8.45
N LYS A 34 8.25 -12.51 -7.50
CA LYS A 34 9.46 -13.29 -7.23
C LYS A 34 9.74 -14.26 -8.36
N VAL A 35 8.71 -15.00 -8.77
CA VAL A 35 8.80 -15.97 -9.88
C VAL A 35 9.26 -15.30 -11.18
N ILE A 36 8.70 -14.13 -11.50
CA ILE A 36 9.12 -13.35 -12.68
C ILE A 36 10.58 -12.89 -12.53
N GLY A 37 10.99 -12.44 -11.33
CA GLY A 37 12.37 -12.04 -11.07
C GLY A 37 13.37 -13.19 -11.28
N ASP A 38 13.00 -14.40 -10.87
CA ASP A 38 13.86 -15.59 -10.93
C ASP A 38 13.93 -16.19 -12.35
N HIS A 39 12.80 -16.21 -13.08
CA HIS A 39 12.69 -16.94 -14.36
C HIS A 39 12.66 -16.03 -15.60
N SER A 40 12.27 -14.77 -15.47
CA SER A 40 12.16 -13.83 -16.59
C SER A 40 12.50 -12.38 -16.19
N PRO A 41 13.76 -12.10 -15.83
CA PRO A 41 14.16 -10.76 -15.39
C PRO A 41 14.01 -9.70 -16.51
N ALA A 42 14.05 -10.11 -17.78
CA ALA A 42 13.90 -9.22 -18.93
C ALA A 42 12.49 -8.59 -19.05
N SER A 43 11.47 -9.18 -18.41
CA SER A 43 10.09 -8.68 -18.44
C SER A 43 9.86 -7.49 -17.51
N VAL A 44 10.75 -7.22 -16.56
CA VAL A 44 10.63 -6.10 -15.61
C VAL A 44 11.52 -4.95 -16.05
N LYS A 45 10.90 -3.82 -16.41
CA LYS A 45 11.62 -2.59 -16.80
C LYS A 45 11.34 -1.49 -15.78
N LEU A 46 12.41 -0.95 -15.19
CA LEU A 46 12.34 0.20 -14.30
C LEU A 46 12.62 1.46 -15.11
N ASN A 47 11.64 2.34 -15.20
CA ASN A 47 11.74 3.61 -15.89
C ASN A 47 11.36 4.74 -14.95
N ASP A 48 11.98 5.91 -15.13
CA ASP A 48 11.60 7.10 -14.41
C ASP A 48 10.25 7.63 -14.87
N ILE A 49 9.54 8.29 -13.95
CA ILE A 49 8.21 8.85 -14.20
C ILE A 49 8.21 9.86 -15.36
N LYS A 50 9.34 10.54 -15.59
CA LYS A 50 9.52 11.51 -16.68
C LYS A 50 9.37 10.89 -18.07
N ASN A 51 9.65 9.59 -18.20
CA ASN A 51 9.57 8.87 -19.49
C ASN A 51 8.12 8.57 -19.91
N TYR A 52 7.15 8.84 -19.05
CA TYR A 52 5.72 8.61 -19.31
C TYR A 52 4.95 9.88 -19.69
N PHE A 53 5.65 10.96 -20.05
CA PHE A 53 5.02 12.19 -20.50
C PHE A 53 4.09 11.94 -21.71
N GLY A 54 2.86 12.46 -21.63
CA GLY A 54 1.83 12.32 -22.67
C GLY A 54 1.14 10.96 -22.72
N ARG A 55 1.50 10.00 -21.86
CA ARG A 55 0.85 8.68 -21.82
C ARG A 55 -0.47 8.74 -21.04
N VAL A 56 -1.45 8.01 -21.54
CA VAL A 56 -2.71 7.73 -20.83
C VAL A 56 -2.52 6.46 -20.02
N VAL A 57 -2.85 6.51 -18.72
CA VAL A 57 -2.65 5.38 -17.80
C VAL A 57 -3.96 5.10 -17.08
N ALA A 58 -4.44 3.86 -17.16
CA ALA A 58 -5.56 3.39 -16.36
C ALA A 58 -5.07 3.03 -14.94
N ILE A 59 -5.73 3.58 -13.93
CA ILE A 59 -5.41 3.38 -12.53
C ILE A 59 -6.60 2.73 -11.85
N ASP A 60 -6.33 1.63 -11.15
CA ASP A 60 -7.30 1.02 -10.25
C ASP A 60 -7.56 1.97 -9.06
N ALA A 61 -8.78 2.49 -8.99
CA ALA A 61 -9.20 3.41 -7.96
C ALA A 61 -9.43 2.69 -6.62
N SER A 62 -10.03 1.50 -6.62
CA SER A 62 -10.35 0.75 -5.40
C SER A 62 -9.06 0.40 -4.65
N MET A 63 -8.05 -0.05 -5.40
CA MET A 63 -6.73 -0.36 -4.84
C MET A 63 -5.98 0.91 -4.38
N SER A 64 -6.07 2.00 -5.14
CA SER A 64 -5.42 3.27 -4.76
C SER A 64 -6.00 3.84 -3.47
N LEU A 65 -7.33 3.84 -3.32
CA LEU A 65 -8.02 4.30 -2.11
C LEU A 65 -7.60 3.49 -0.89
N TYR A 66 -7.53 2.17 -1.01
CA TYR A 66 -7.09 1.29 0.08
C TYR A 66 -5.67 1.63 0.56
N GLN A 67 -4.74 1.88 -0.38
CA GLN A 67 -3.38 2.29 -0.04
C GLN A 67 -3.35 3.61 0.73
N PHE A 68 -4.18 4.59 0.34
CA PHE A 68 -4.21 5.89 1.01
C PHE A 68 -4.77 5.82 2.44
N LEU A 69 -5.82 5.02 2.67
CA LEU A 69 -6.40 4.85 4.01
C LEU A 69 -5.42 4.19 5.00
N ILE A 70 -4.50 3.37 4.51
CA ILE A 70 -3.48 2.71 5.34
C ILE A 70 -2.26 3.61 5.53
N ALA A 71 -1.80 4.27 4.47
CA ALA A 71 -0.56 5.04 4.49
C ALA A 71 -0.71 6.44 5.10
N VAL A 72 -1.87 7.09 4.92
CA VAL A 72 -2.12 8.47 5.36
C VAL A 72 -2.83 8.45 6.72
N ARG A 73 -2.04 8.20 7.76
CA ARG A 73 -2.45 8.29 9.18
C ARG A 73 -1.47 9.20 9.92
N GLN A 74 -1.96 10.10 10.77
CA GLN A 74 -1.12 10.90 11.65
C GLN A 74 -1.22 10.34 13.08
N GLY A 75 -0.10 9.91 13.65
CA GLY A 75 -0.06 9.41 15.03
C GLY A 75 -0.87 8.13 15.29
N GLY A 76 -1.07 7.28 14.27
CA GLY A 76 -1.89 6.06 14.36
C GLY A 76 -3.37 6.28 14.00
N ASN A 77 -3.88 7.49 14.17
CA ASN A 77 -5.25 7.87 13.85
C ASN A 77 -5.41 8.32 12.39
N GLN A 78 -6.59 8.06 11.86
CA GLN A 78 -6.94 8.50 10.52
C GLN A 78 -7.20 10.01 10.51
N LEU A 79 -6.86 10.69 9.42
CA LEU A 79 -7.20 12.10 9.28
C LEU A 79 -8.72 12.20 9.18
N GLN A 80 -9.32 12.87 10.16
CA GLN A 80 -10.75 13.09 10.25
C GLN A 80 -11.02 14.59 10.30
N ASP A 81 -12.13 15.00 9.69
CA ASP A 81 -12.69 16.34 9.88
C ASP A 81 -13.38 16.44 11.26
N GLU A 82 -13.80 17.64 11.66
CA GLU A 82 -14.53 17.89 12.92
C GLU A 82 -15.84 17.07 13.01
N SER A 83 -16.37 16.65 11.86
CA SER A 83 -17.54 15.77 11.74
C SER A 83 -17.21 14.27 11.85
N GLY A 84 -15.95 13.88 12.03
CA GLY A 84 -15.50 12.48 12.08
C GLY A 84 -15.36 11.80 10.72
N GLU A 85 -15.62 12.53 9.63
CA GLU A 85 -15.49 12.04 8.25
C GLU A 85 -14.01 11.89 7.87
N THR A 86 -13.68 10.76 7.25
CA THR A 86 -12.29 10.40 6.93
C THR A 86 -11.78 11.17 5.71
N THR A 87 -10.78 12.04 5.86
CA THR A 87 -10.25 12.86 4.75
C THR A 87 -8.99 12.29 4.08
N SER A 88 -8.40 11.23 4.64
CA SER A 88 -7.16 10.59 4.15
C SER A 88 -7.20 10.20 2.66
N HIS A 89 -8.34 9.73 2.17
CA HIS A 89 -8.46 9.25 0.80
C HIS A 89 -8.53 10.39 -0.23
N LEU A 90 -9.21 11.50 0.13
CA LEU A 90 -9.29 12.70 -0.71
C LEU A 90 -7.92 13.35 -0.87
N MET A 91 -7.20 13.53 0.25
CA MET A 91 -5.87 14.11 0.26
C MET A 91 -4.88 13.27 -0.58
N GLY A 92 -4.92 11.95 -0.38
CA GLY A 92 -4.08 11.01 -1.11
C GLY A 92 -4.34 11.02 -2.62
N MET A 93 -5.61 10.96 -3.02
CA MET A 93 -6.01 10.97 -4.43
C MET A 93 -5.68 12.31 -5.09
N PHE A 94 -5.90 13.43 -4.39
CA PHE A 94 -5.59 14.78 -4.88
C PHE A 94 -4.09 14.93 -5.18
N TYR A 95 -3.22 14.72 -4.19
CA TYR A 95 -1.78 14.90 -4.40
C TYR A 95 -1.17 13.91 -5.39
N ARG A 96 -1.66 12.66 -5.42
CA ARG A 96 -1.20 11.66 -6.41
C ARG A 96 -1.59 12.10 -7.83
N THR A 97 -2.81 12.57 -8.02
CA THR A 97 -3.31 13.02 -9.33
C THR A 97 -2.56 14.26 -9.80
N VAL A 98 -2.35 15.25 -8.91
CA VAL A 98 -1.55 16.44 -9.22
C VAL A 98 -0.15 16.04 -9.65
N ARG A 99 0.51 15.12 -8.93
CA ARG A 99 1.85 14.64 -9.30
C ARG A 99 1.89 13.93 -10.66
N MET A 100 0.83 13.22 -11.04
CA MET A 100 0.77 12.56 -12.35
C MET A 100 0.58 13.59 -13.47
N ILE A 101 -0.33 14.55 -13.26
CA ILE A 101 -0.61 15.62 -14.22
C ILE A 101 0.60 16.52 -14.42
N THR A 102 1.34 16.87 -13.35
CA THR A 102 2.56 17.70 -13.47
C THR A 102 3.69 17.00 -14.24
N ASN A 103 3.68 15.67 -14.28
CA ASN A 103 4.59 14.88 -15.12
C ASN A 103 4.01 14.58 -16.52
N GLY A 104 2.88 15.19 -16.89
CA GLY A 104 2.23 15.04 -18.19
C GLY A 104 1.53 13.70 -18.42
N ILE A 105 1.29 12.93 -17.36
CA ILE A 105 0.52 11.67 -17.43
C ILE A 105 -0.97 12.01 -17.33
N LYS A 106 -1.79 11.37 -18.17
CA LYS A 106 -3.25 11.49 -18.13
C LYS A 106 -3.83 10.26 -17.40
N PRO A 107 -4.12 10.35 -16.10
CA PRO A 107 -4.69 9.22 -15.34
C PRO A 107 -6.19 9.05 -15.66
N VAL A 108 -6.61 7.80 -15.84
CA VAL A 108 -8.02 7.39 -15.91
C VAL A 108 -8.30 6.47 -14.74
N TYR A 109 -9.12 6.92 -13.80
CA TYR A 109 -9.50 6.10 -12.65
C TYR A 109 -10.61 5.13 -13.03
N VAL A 110 -10.35 3.84 -12.84
CA VAL A 110 -11.31 2.76 -13.07
C VAL A 110 -11.78 2.28 -11.71
N PHE A 111 -13.09 2.34 -11.50
CA PHE A 111 -13.74 1.78 -10.33
C PHE A 111 -14.24 0.39 -10.66
N ASP A 112 -14.01 -0.55 -9.74
CA ASP A 112 -14.55 -1.89 -9.86
C ASP A 112 -16.08 -1.86 -9.75
N GLY A 113 -16.72 -2.72 -10.54
CA GLY A 113 -18.16 -2.98 -10.45
C GLY A 113 -18.46 -4.20 -9.58
N LYS A 114 -19.62 -4.82 -9.82
CA LYS A 114 -20.04 -6.02 -9.08
C LYS A 114 -19.02 -7.15 -9.25
N PRO A 115 -18.57 -7.79 -8.15
CA PRO A 115 -17.64 -8.90 -8.24
C PRO A 115 -18.30 -10.14 -8.88
N PRO A 116 -17.56 -10.96 -9.64
CA PRO A 116 -18.07 -12.20 -10.23
C PRO A 116 -18.26 -13.29 -9.17
N GLU A 117 -19.19 -14.22 -9.41
CA GLU A 117 -19.56 -15.28 -8.47
C GLU A 117 -18.38 -16.17 -8.06
N MET A 118 -17.44 -16.46 -8.98
CA MET A 118 -16.23 -17.24 -8.68
C MET A 118 -15.32 -16.62 -7.60
N LYS A 119 -15.56 -15.36 -7.21
CA LYS A 119 -14.81 -14.64 -6.17
C LYS A 119 -15.48 -14.72 -4.79
N SER A 120 -16.66 -15.35 -4.67
CA SER A 120 -17.41 -15.51 -3.40
C SER A 120 -16.54 -16.10 -2.30
N ASP A 121 -15.87 -17.22 -2.59
CA ASP A 121 -15.10 -17.97 -1.60
C ASP A 121 -13.90 -17.18 -1.06
N GLU A 122 -13.30 -16.33 -1.89
CA GLU A 122 -12.21 -15.44 -1.47
C GLU A 122 -12.74 -14.22 -0.71
N LEU A 123 -13.96 -13.74 -1.01
CA LEU A 123 -14.62 -12.70 -0.23
C LEU A 123 -14.96 -13.20 1.19
N GLU A 124 -15.46 -14.43 1.31
CA GLU A 124 -15.75 -15.08 2.60
C GLU A 124 -14.48 -15.26 3.44
N LYS A 125 -13.41 -15.80 2.86
CA LYS A 125 -12.10 -15.91 3.53
C LYS A 125 -11.55 -14.56 3.97
N ARG A 126 -11.86 -13.47 3.27
CA ARG A 126 -11.48 -12.11 3.68
C ARG A 126 -12.33 -11.59 4.83
N THR A 127 -13.62 -11.92 4.88
CA THR A 127 -14.47 -11.58 6.02
C THR A 127 -14.06 -12.33 7.28
N GLU A 128 -13.72 -13.61 7.18
CA GLU A 128 -13.21 -14.42 8.29
C GLU A 128 -11.92 -13.82 8.88
N ARG A 129 -10.94 -13.49 8.02
CA ARG A 129 -9.69 -12.85 8.46
C ARG A 129 -9.90 -11.50 9.13
N ARG A 130 -10.95 -10.76 8.77
CA ARG A 130 -11.31 -9.52 9.46
C ARG A 130 -11.89 -9.81 10.83
N ALA A 131 -12.81 -10.76 10.95
CA ALA A 131 -13.37 -11.17 12.24
C ALA A 131 -12.28 -11.67 13.20
N GLU A 132 -11.29 -12.42 12.70
CA GLU A 132 -10.12 -12.82 13.48
C GLU A 132 -9.26 -11.62 13.90
N ALA A 133 -9.05 -10.65 13.00
CA ALA A 133 -8.30 -9.44 13.31
C ALA A 133 -9.03 -8.54 14.33
N GLU A 134 -10.36 -8.50 14.32
CA GLU A 134 -11.16 -7.77 15.32
C GLU A 134 -11.01 -8.39 16.72
N LYS A 135 -11.07 -9.73 16.81
CA LYS A 135 -10.83 -10.46 18.06
C LYS A 135 -9.41 -10.20 18.59
N GLN A 136 -8.41 -10.31 17.72
CA GLN A 136 -7.01 -10.05 18.09
C GLN A 136 -6.76 -8.59 18.50
N LEU A 137 -7.51 -7.64 17.92
CA LEU A 137 -7.45 -6.23 18.30
C LEU A 137 -8.06 -5.99 19.67
N ALA A 138 -9.19 -6.64 20.01
CA ALA A 138 -9.79 -6.55 21.34
C ALA A 138 -8.81 -7.06 22.42
N GLU A 139 -8.22 -8.24 22.20
CA GLU A 139 -7.21 -8.81 23.09
C GLU A 139 -5.95 -7.93 23.21
N ALA A 140 -5.50 -7.31 22.11
CA ALA A 140 -4.34 -6.42 22.10
C ALA A 140 -4.62 -5.10 22.85
N LYS A 141 -5.85 -4.57 22.74
CA LYS A 141 -6.30 -3.40 23.50
C LYS A 141 -6.34 -3.68 24.99
N GLU A 142 -6.81 -4.86 25.40
CA GLU A 142 -6.78 -5.29 26.81
C GLU A 142 -5.36 -5.45 27.35
N LYS A 143 -4.41 -5.89 26.52
CA LYS A 143 -2.99 -6.05 26.89
C LYS A 143 -2.18 -4.75 26.84
N GLY A 144 -2.73 -3.67 26.29
CA GLY A 144 -2.07 -2.36 26.21
C GLY A 144 -0.87 -2.28 25.26
N ASP A 145 -0.71 -3.24 24.35
CA ASP A 145 0.41 -3.24 23.38
C ASP A 145 0.06 -2.38 22.15
N MET A 146 0.47 -1.11 22.21
CA MET A 146 0.18 -0.09 21.20
C MET A 146 0.69 -0.46 19.79
N VAL A 147 1.77 -1.24 19.67
CA VAL A 147 2.34 -1.63 18.37
C VAL A 147 1.49 -2.69 17.68
N SER A 148 0.99 -3.65 18.43
CA SER A 148 0.10 -4.68 17.88
C SER A 148 -1.29 -4.12 17.58
N VAL A 149 -1.80 -3.20 18.41
CA VAL A 149 -3.06 -2.47 18.15
C VAL A 149 -3.00 -1.75 16.81
N GLU A 150 -1.97 -0.94 16.54
CA GLU A 150 -1.85 -0.22 15.26
C GLU A 150 -1.77 -1.20 14.07
N LYS A 151 -1.08 -2.33 14.23
CA LYS A 151 -0.97 -3.36 13.21
C LYS A 151 -2.31 -4.02 12.89
N PHE A 152 -3.14 -4.28 13.89
CA PHE A 152 -4.48 -4.87 13.68
C PHE A 152 -5.45 -3.83 13.12
N GLU A 153 -5.38 -2.57 13.55
CA GLU A 153 -6.19 -1.48 12.99
C GLU A 153 -5.96 -1.27 11.49
N ARG A 154 -4.73 -1.45 11.01
CA ARG A 154 -4.42 -1.42 9.57
C ARG A 154 -5.08 -2.57 8.80
N ARG A 155 -5.35 -3.72 9.45
CA ARG A 155 -6.00 -4.89 8.83
C ARG A 155 -7.52 -4.75 8.76
N LEU A 156 -8.11 -3.92 9.62
CA LEU A 156 -9.55 -3.68 9.65
C LEU A 156 -10.03 -2.69 8.58
N VAL A 157 -9.11 -1.96 7.92
CA VAL A 157 -9.47 -1.02 6.86
C VAL A 157 -10.26 -1.75 5.77
N LYS A 158 -11.47 -1.26 5.51
CA LYS A 158 -12.37 -1.75 4.47
C LYS A 158 -12.64 -0.61 3.50
N VAL A 159 -12.37 -0.87 2.22
CA VAL A 159 -12.96 -0.11 1.13
C VAL A 159 -13.97 -1.05 0.50
N CYS A 160 -15.26 -0.73 0.62
CA CYS A 160 -16.30 -1.42 -0.13
C CYS A 160 -16.94 -0.42 -1.07
N PHE A 161 -16.94 -0.80 -2.35
CA PHE A 161 -17.94 -0.40 -3.32
C PHE A 161 -18.58 -1.69 -3.84
#